data_AF-A0A939UJ02-F1
#
_entry.id   AF-A0A939UJ02-F1
#
_cell.length_a   1.000
_cell.length_b   1.000
_cell.length_c   1.000
_cell.angle_alpha   90.00
_cell.angle_beta   90.00
_cell.angle_gamma   90.00
#
_symmetry.space_group_name_H-M   'P 1'
#
loop_
_entity.id
_entity.type
_entity.pdbx_description
1 polymer ?
#
loop_
_entity_poly.entity_id
_entity_poly.type
_entity_poly.pdbx_seq_one_letter_code
_entity_poly.pdbx_strand_id
1 'polypeptide(L)'
;MFTYFHCYLPETWDAQVKAGLITDKTAGVRHVMTIRLDEDKKFNELAKKGSELYKIIAEKGYPFYIDRLQGGDYINPYEYDMDLIEEYKRLLGEKFFGFQMHEWLSNYKNDLNCLKGLPDDKWTAEEIEKDVFRRNPFPFLNLSFMTAEEMEKARPKTLEDFLSVGEKIYERRQKQTRGELTSCDSYFLTFPQEIKRGTKRIMPEIGQQTPNTRIQLAYARGMAKAHGIKYGAYYESWGGRPFSVCCYQKDGINEWGIRQAADFPFEMK
;
A
#
# COMPACT_ATOMS: atom_id res chain seq x y z
N MET A 1 21.53 -7.34 7.04
CA MET A 1 21.83 -6.18 6.17
C MET A 1 20.56 -5.35 6.07
N PHE A 2 20.65 -4.02 6.15
CA PHE A 2 19.51 -3.12 6.04
C PHE A 2 19.29 -2.76 4.56
N THR A 3 18.03 -2.77 4.11
CA THR A 3 17.64 -2.35 2.76
C THR A 3 16.73 -1.14 2.86
N TYR A 4 17.05 -0.10 2.11
CA TYR A 4 16.20 1.08 1.93
C TYR A 4 15.57 1.02 0.54
N PHE A 5 14.25 1.09 0.47
CA PHE A 5 13.51 1.06 -0.78
C PHE A 5 13.36 2.48 -1.34
N HIS A 6 13.97 2.74 -2.49
CA HIS A 6 13.87 4.02 -3.20
C HIS A 6 12.71 3.97 -4.20
N CYS A 7 11.94 5.05 -4.26
CA CYS A 7 10.90 5.16 -5.28
C CYS A 7 11.54 5.23 -6.67
N TYR A 8 11.16 4.32 -7.56
CA TYR A 8 11.56 4.37 -8.95
C TYR A 8 10.64 5.29 -9.73
N LEU A 9 11.26 6.34 -10.30
CA LEU A 9 10.68 7.21 -11.30
C LEU A 9 11.74 7.36 -12.41
N PRO A 10 11.46 6.99 -13.67
CA PRO A 10 12.44 7.06 -14.76
C PRO A 10 13.17 8.40 -14.84
N GLU A 11 12.45 9.49 -14.59
CA GLU A 11 12.95 10.86 -14.72
C GLU A 11 13.97 11.26 -13.65
N THR A 12 14.05 10.52 -12.55
CA THR A 12 14.85 10.91 -11.37
C THR A 12 15.84 9.86 -10.92
N TRP A 13 15.68 8.62 -11.38
CA TRP A 13 16.48 7.49 -10.92
C TRP A 13 17.98 7.73 -11.11
N ASP A 14 18.41 8.11 -12.31
CA ASP A 14 19.82 8.35 -12.61
C ASP A 14 20.42 9.49 -11.79
N ALA A 15 19.63 10.53 -11.51
CA ALA A 15 20.06 11.64 -10.65
C ALA A 15 20.28 11.15 -9.21
N GLN A 16 19.41 10.28 -8.69
CA GLN A 16 19.57 9.67 -7.36
C GLN A 16 20.78 8.73 -7.30
N VAL A 17 21.05 7.96 -8.36
CA VAL A 17 22.27 7.13 -8.48
C VAL A 17 23.53 8.01 -8.48
N LYS A 18 23.57 9.04 -9.34
CA LYS A 18 24.71 9.97 -9.46
C LYS A 18 24.98 10.72 -8.16
N ALA A 19 23.93 11.06 -7.41
CA ALA A 19 24.05 11.69 -6.09
C ALA A 19 24.54 10.72 -4.99
N GLY A 20 24.70 9.43 -5.29
CA GLY A 20 25.13 8.41 -4.33
C GLY A 20 24.06 7.99 -3.34
N LEU A 21 22.79 8.33 -3.57
CA LEU A 21 21.67 7.93 -2.71
C LEU A 21 21.33 6.45 -2.88
N ILE A 22 21.49 5.93 -4.09
CA ILE A 22 21.26 4.53 -4.42
C ILE A 22 22.62 3.83 -4.43
N THR A 23 22.86 2.95 -3.46
CA THR A 23 24.10 2.16 -3.38
C THR A 23 23.81 0.67 -3.53
N ASP A 24 24.70 -0.05 -4.24
CA ASP A 24 24.53 -1.49 -4.53
C ASP A 24 24.39 -2.36 -3.25
N LYS A 25 24.83 -1.85 -2.09
CA LYS A 25 24.82 -2.60 -0.81
C LYS A 25 23.51 -2.51 -0.04
N THR A 26 22.75 -1.43 -0.19
CA THR A 26 21.56 -1.19 0.65
C THR A 26 20.33 -0.76 -0.12
N ALA A 27 20.43 -0.54 -1.43
CA ALA A 27 19.29 -0.11 -2.23
C ALA A 27 18.31 -1.26 -2.49
N GLY A 28 17.03 -0.92 -2.43
CA GLY A 28 15.92 -1.64 -3.03
C GLY A 28 15.10 -0.68 -3.89
N VAL A 29 14.23 -1.24 -4.71
CA VAL A 29 13.36 -0.51 -5.62
C VAL A 29 11.92 -0.62 -5.14
N ARG A 30 11.24 0.52 -5.03
CA ARG A 30 9.81 0.60 -4.80
C ARG A 30 9.15 1.21 -6.01
N HIS A 31 8.16 0.53 -6.57
CA HIS A 31 7.26 1.13 -7.55
C HIS A 31 5.97 1.56 -6.87
N VAL A 32 5.63 2.84 -6.97
CA VAL A 32 4.37 3.35 -6.42
C VAL A 32 3.25 3.21 -7.45
N MET A 33 2.17 2.52 -7.12
CA MET A 33 0.94 2.36 -7.90
C MET A 33 -0.15 3.27 -7.36
N THR A 34 -0.65 4.16 -8.21
CA THR A 34 -1.79 5.04 -7.93
C THR A 34 -2.72 5.08 -9.15
N ILE A 35 -4.00 5.36 -8.93
CA ILE A 35 -5.02 5.45 -9.99
C ILE A 35 -4.72 6.56 -11.01
N ARG A 36 -3.88 7.54 -10.63
CA ARG A 36 -3.52 8.70 -11.44
C ARG A 36 -2.34 8.47 -12.39
N LEU A 37 -1.69 7.32 -12.34
CA LEU A 37 -0.59 7.03 -13.24
C LEU A 37 -1.11 6.88 -14.68
N ASP A 38 -0.37 7.47 -15.61
CA ASP A 38 -0.47 7.16 -17.03
C ASP A 38 -0.15 5.66 -17.25
N GLU A 39 -0.75 5.03 -18.27
CA GLU A 39 -0.63 3.58 -18.50
C GLU A 39 0.83 3.12 -18.65
N ASP A 40 1.69 3.92 -19.30
CA ASP A 40 3.12 3.61 -19.48
C ASP A 40 3.91 3.62 -18.16
N LYS A 41 3.36 4.24 -17.11
CA LYS A 41 3.93 4.28 -15.76
C LYS A 41 3.35 3.23 -14.84
N LYS A 42 2.27 2.53 -15.22
CA LYS A 42 1.72 1.44 -14.41
C LYS A 42 2.57 0.18 -14.52
N PHE A 43 2.48 -0.70 -13.52
CA PHE A 43 3.35 -1.87 -13.36
C PHE A 43 3.54 -2.71 -14.64
N ASN A 44 2.45 -3.11 -15.31
CA ASN A 44 2.54 -4.02 -16.44
C ASN A 44 3.40 -3.45 -17.59
N GLU A 45 3.36 -2.14 -17.83
CA GLU A 45 4.16 -1.50 -18.86
C GLU A 45 5.54 -1.06 -18.36
N LEU A 46 5.59 -0.42 -17.18
CA LEU A 46 6.83 0.12 -16.62
C LEU A 46 7.82 -1.01 -16.28
N ALA A 47 7.32 -2.13 -15.77
CA ALA A 47 8.12 -3.25 -15.29
C ALA A 47 8.21 -4.40 -16.30
N LYS A 48 7.68 -4.27 -17.52
CA LYS A 48 7.71 -5.36 -18.52
C LYS A 48 9.14 -5.80 -18.85
N LYS A 49 9.27 -7.05 -19.26
CA LYS A 49 10.56 -7.60 -19.67
C LYS A 49 11.22 -6.74 -20.76
N GLY A 50 12.48 -6.37 -20.52
CA GLY A 50 13.25 -5.51 -21.42
C GLY A 50 13.04 -4.00 -21.20
N SER A 51 12.12 -3.58 -20.31
CA SER A 51 12.04 -2.19 -19.86
C SER A 51 13.28 -1.80 -19.06
N GLU A 52 13.47 -0.51 -18.86
CA GLU A 52 14.59 0.01 -18.08
C GLU A 52 14.54 -0.44 -16.62
N LEU A 53 13.35 -0.40 -16.01
CA LEU A 53 13.14 -0.89 -14.65
C LEU A 53 13.50 -2.38 -14.52
N TYR A 54 13.06 -3.20 -15.48
CA TYR A 54 13.38 -4.63 -15.47
C TYR A 54 14.90 -4.87 -15.55
N LYS A 55 15.60 -4.15 -16.44
CA LYS A 55 17.07 -4.26 -16.58
C LYS A 55 17.77 -3.86 -15.29
N ILE A 56 17.42 -2.73 -14.69
CA ILE A 56 17.98 -2.27 -13.41
C ILE A 56 17.82 -3.35 -12.34
N ILE A 57 16.62 -3.90 -12.19
CA ILE A 57 16.33 -4.93 -11.18
C ILE A 57 17.11 -6.22 -11.49
N ALA A 58 17.13 -6.66 -12.75
CA ALA A 58 17.80 -7.91 -13.16
C ALA A 58 19.32 -7.84 -13.04
N GLU A 59 19.94 -6.74 -13.47
CA GLU A 59 21.39 -6.56 -13.45
C GLU A 59 21.91 -6.35 -12.03
N LYS A 60 21.20 -5.57 -11.21
CA LYS A 60 21.64 -5.25 -9.85
C LYS A 60 21.14 -6.25 -8.81
N GLY A 61 20.13 -7.06 -9.12
CA GLY A 61 19.48 -7.95 -8.17
C GLY A 61 18.88 -7.19 -6.97
N TYR A 62 18.36 -5.99 -7.24
CA TYR A 62 17.76 -5.14 -6.20
C TYR A 62 16.47 -5.76 -5.67
N PRO A 63 16.25 -5.76 -4.34
CA PRO A 63 14.95 -6.08 -3.79
C PRO A 63 13.87 -5.18 -4.40
N PHE A 64 12.71 -5.75 -4.70
CA PHE A 64 11.64 -5.04 -5.40
C PHE A 64 10.31 -5.16 -4.68
N TYR A 65 9.60 -4.04 -4.58
CA TYR A 65 8.40 -3.85 -3.78
C TYR A 65 7.38 -3.00 -4.57
N ILE A 66 6.11 -3.42 -4.56
CA ILE A 66 5.00 -2.75 -5.24
C ILE A 66 4.12 -2.08 -4.18
N ASP A 67 4.02 -0.76 -4.25
CA ASP A 67 3.36 0.11 -3.28
C ASP A 67 2.25 0.90 -4.00
N ARG A 68 1.01 0.49 -4.14
CA ARG A 68 0.17 -0.25 -3.20
C ARG A 68 -0.85 -1.05 -3.99
N LEU A 69 -1.20 -2.24 -3.49
CA LEU A 69 -2.35 -2.98 -4.01
C LEU A 69 -3.66 -2.38 -3.49
N GLN A 70 -3.68 -2.02 -2.21
CA GLN A 70 -4.88 -1.58 -1.52
C GLN A 70 -4.53 -0.76 -0.25
N GLY A 71 -5.34 0.26 0.05
CA GLY A 71 -5.31 1.02 1.31
C GLY A 71 -4.78 2.46 1.19
N GLY A 72 -5.19 3.32 2.12
CA GLY A 72 -4.63 4.65 2.37
C GLY A 72 -4.95 5.75 1.34
N ASP A 73 -5.80 5.47 0.35
CA ASP A 73 -6.36 6.46 -0.58
C ASP A 73 -7.58 5.86 -1.31
N TYR A 74 -7.40 5.37 -2.54
CA TYR A 74 -8.43 4.72 -3.35
C TYR A 74 -8.09 3.26 -3.61
N ILE A 75 -9.11 2.43 -3.84
CA ILE A 75 -8.91 1.16 -4.49
C ILE A 75 -8.72 1.38 -5.98
N ASN A 76 -7.56 0.95 -6.47
CA ASN A 76 -7.25 0.88 -7.89
C ASN A 76 -7.51 -0.57 -8.35
N PRO A 77 -8.62 -0.86 -9.06
CA PRO A 77 -8.90 -2.19 -9.61
C PRO A 77 -7.99 -2.48 -10.82
N TYR A 78 -6.68 -2.50 -10.58
CA TYR A 78 -5.67 -2.75 -11.58
C TYR A 78 -5.44 -4.25 -11.76
N GLU A 79 -5.54 -4.72 -13.00
CA GLU A 79 -5.24 -6.10 -13.35
C GLU A 79 -3.74 -6.27 -13.59
N TYR A 80 -3.03 -6.71 -12.55
CA TYR A 80 -1.61 -7.02 -12.66
C TYR A 80 -1.38 -8.23 -13.57
N ASP A 81 -0.39 -8.14 -14.46
CA ASP A 81 0.15 -9.29 -15.19
C ASP A 81 0.84 -10.24 -14.20
N MET A 82 0.12 -11.29 -13.83
CA MET A 82 0.61 -12.25 -12.84
C MET A 82 1.74 -13.14 -13.38
N ASP A 83 1.94 -13.23 -14.69
CA ASP A 83 3.09 -13.96 -15.26
C ASP A 83 4.35 -13.11 -15.17
N LEU A 84 4.23 -11.78 -15.34
CA LEU A 84 5.30 -10.83 -15.04
C LEU A 84 5.67 -10.85 -13.55
N ILE A 85 4.68 -10.96 -12.65
CA ILE A 85 4.94 -11.11 -11.21
C ILE A 85 5.71 -12.40 -10.91
N GLU A 86 5.34 -13.52 -11.51
CA GLU A 86 6.10 -14.78 -11.35
C GLU A 86 7.51 -14.68 -11.94
N GLU A 87 7.72 -13.92 -13.01
CA GLU A 87 9.06 -13.61 -13.52
C GLU A 87 9.91 -12.88 -12.47
N TYR A 88 9.38 -11.81 -11.85
CA TYR A 88 10.10 -11.11 -10.77
C TYR A 88 10.35 -12.01 -9.57
N LYS A 89 9.41 -12.88 -9.20
CA LYS A 89 9.60 -13.89 -8.14
C LYS A 89 10.72 -14.87 -8.49
N ARG A 90 10.78 -15.38 -9.73
CA ARG A 90 11.87 -16.27 -10.18
C ARG A 90 13.21 -15.57 -10.17
N LEU A 91 13.26 -14.33 -10.65
CA LEU A 91 14.47 -13.51 -10.75
C LEU A 91 15.05 -13.17 -9.38
N LEU A 92 14.19 -12.82 -8.41
CA LEU A 92 14.59 -12.23 -7.13
C LEU A 92 14.46 -13.17 -5.93
N GLY A 93 13.66 -14.23 -6.03
CA GLY A 93 13.34 -15.11 -4.90
C GLY A 93 12.82 -14.32 -3.70
N GLU A 94 13.45 -14.50 -2.53
CA GLU A 94 13.09 -13.77 -1.30
C GLU A 94 13.25 -12.25 -1.39
N LYS A 95 13.99 -11.73 -2.39
CA LYS A 95 14.16 -10.29 -2.61
C LYS A 95 12.96 -9.65 -3.31
N PHE A 96 11.99 -10.43 -3.80
CA PHE A 96 10.70 -9.89 -4.21
C PHE A 96 9.80 -9.73 -2.98
N PHE A 97 9.46 -8.49 -2.63
CA PHE A 97 8.66 -8.15 -1.45
C PHE A 97 7.16 -8.16 -1.75
N GLY A 98 6.77 -8.24 -3.01
CA GLY A 98 5.38 -8.32 -3.39
C GLY A 98 4.66 -6.99 -3.21
N PHE A 99 3.40 -7.09 -2.79
CA PHE A 99 2.43 -6.02 -2.83
C PHE A 99 2.12 -5.48 -1.45
N GLN A 100 2.08 -4.16 -1.30
CA GLN A 100 1.60 -3.55 -0.08
C GLN A 100 0.08 -3.71 0.07
N MET A 101 -0.34 -4.17 1.24
CA MET A 101 -1.68 -3.94 1.77
C MET A 101 -1.56 -2.99 2.96
N HIS A 102 -2.02 -1.76 2.79
CA HIS A 102 -1.82 -0.67 3.74
C HIS A 102 -3.00 -0.57 4.71
N GLU A 103 -2.70 -0.63 6.01
CA GLU A 103 -3.58 -0.37 7.16
C GLU A 103 -5.00 -0.92 7.03
N TRP A 104 -5.12 -2.16 6.59
CA TRP A 104 -6.36 -2.68 6.03
C TRP A 104 -7.56 -2.62 7.00
N LEU A 105 -7.42 -3.01 8.27
CA LEU A 105 -8.52 -2.87 9.24
C LEU A 105 -8.80 -1.42 9.65
N SER A 106 -7.77 -0.55 9.67
CA SER A 106 -7.98 0.89 9.92
C SER A 106 -8.80 1.49 8.78
N ASN A 107 -8.42 1.18 7.54
CA ASN A 107 -9.13 1.57 6.34
C ASN A 107 -10.55 1.00 6.30
N TYR A 108 -10.75 -0.25 6.73
CA TYR A 108 -12.09 -0.82 6.79
C TYR A 108 -12.98 -0.04 7.76
N LYS A 109 -12.48 0.26 8.96
CA LYS A 109 -13.21 1.07 9.93
C LYS A 109 -13.51 2.47 9.39
N ASN A 110 -12.56 3.08 8.67
CA ASN A 110 -12.75 4.39 8.06
C ASN A 110 -13.84 4.36 6.97
N ASP A 111 -13.80 3.39 6.05
CA ASP A 111 -14.83 3.20 5.03
C ASP A 111 -16.23 3.01 5.66
N LEU A 112 -16.34 2.21 6.73
CA LEU A 112 -17.62 2.04 7.45
C LEU A 112 -18.09 3.31 8.15
N ASN A 113 -17.18 4.10 8.72
CA ASN A 113 -17.53 5.39 9.31
C ASN A 113 -18.04 6.37 8.25
N CYS A 114 -17.47 6.35 7.04
CA CYS A 114 -17.96 7.10 5.89
C CYS A 114 -19.39 6.70 5.53
N LEU A 115 -19.75 5.42 5.68
CA LEU A 115 -21.07 4.89 5.32
C LEU A 115 -22.09 4.85 6.46
N LYS A 116 -21.74 5.29 7.68
CA LYS A 116 -22.62 5.23 8.87
C LYS A 116 -23.98 5.92 8.71
N GLY A 117 -24.10 6.86 7.77
CA GLY A 117 -25.33 7.59 7.49
C GLY A 117 -26.19 6.96 6.40
N LEU A 118 -25.72 5.91 5.72
CA LEU A 118 -26.44 5.24 4.65
C LEU A 118 -27.45 4.25 5.26
N PRO A 119 -28.76 4.38 4.98
CA PRO A 119 -29.77 3.44 5.48
C PRO A 119 -29.54 1.99 5.00
N ASP A 120 -29.90 1.01 5.83
CA ASP A 120 -29.75 -0.43 5.53
C ASP A 120 -30.45 -0.86 4.22
N ASP A 121 -31.60 -0.26 3.89
CA ASP A 121 -32.37 -0.51 2.67
C ASP A 121 -31.71 0.08 1.41
N LYS A 122 -30.73 0.97 1.59
CA LYS A 122 -29.94 1.60 0.52
C LYS A 122 -28.52 1.04 0.42
N TRP A 123 -28.22 -0.09 1.06
CA TRP A 123 -26.88 -0.67 1.06
C TRP A 123 -26.57 -1.44 -0.24
N THR A 124 -26.62 -0.76 -1.38
CA THR A 124 -26.23 -1.29 -2.70
C THR A 124 -24.93 -0.63 -3.16
N ALA A 125 -24.18 -1.25 -4.08
CA ALA A 125 -22.96 -0.67 -4.61
C ALA A 125 -23.17 0.75 -5.18
N GLU A 126 -24.23 0.94 -5.96
CA GLU A 126 -24.59 2.24 -6.56
C GLU A 126 -24.82 3.34 -5.50
N GLU A 127 -25.60 3.05 -4.45
CA GLU A 127 -25.91 4.04 -3.41
C GLU A 127 -24.71 4.26 -2.47
N ILE A 128 -23.87 3.25 -2.25
CA ILE A 128 -22.56 3.40 -1.58
C ILE A 128 -21.69 4.38 -2.34
N GLU A 129 -21.50 4.19 -3.64
CA GLU A 129 -20.67 5.06 -4.48
C GLU A 129 -21.19 6.49 -4.45
N LYS A 130 -22.50 6.66 -4.63
CA LYS A 130 -23.17 7.95 -4.60
C LYS A 130 -23.00 8.67 -3.25
N ASP A 131 -23.12 7.97 -2.12
CA ASP A 131 -22.91 8.62 -0.81
C ASP A 131 -21.44 9.01 -0.60
N VAL A 132 -20.50 8.17 -1.03
CA VAL A 132 -19.06 8.48 -0.95
C VAL A 132 -18.71 9.69 -1.82
N PHE A 133 -19.13 9.72 -3.09
CA PHE A 133 -18.90 10.86 -3.99
C PHE A 133 -19.58 12.15 -3.51
N ARG A 134 -20.77 12.05 -2.90
CA ARG A 134 -21.45 13.20 -2.31
C ARG A 134 -20.65 13.82 -1.17
N ARG A 135 -20.00 13.00 -0.34
CA ARG A 135 -19.19 13.46 0.81
C ARG A 135 -17.79 13.92 0.39
N ASN A 136 -17.23 13.27 -0.64
CA ASN A 136 -15.92 13.54 -1.15
C ASN A 136 -15.99 13.67 -2.69
N PRO A 137 -16.24 14.88 -3.23
CA PRO A 137 -16.46 15.10 -4.66
C PRO A 137 -15.14 15.08 -5.45
N PHE A 138 -14.34 14.04 -5.24
CA PHE A 138 -13.17 13.72 -6.05
C PHE A 138 -13.59 12.83 -7.22
N PRO A 139 -12.82 12.84 -8.32
CA PRO A 139 -13.11 12.02 -9.50
C PRO A 139 -12.97 10.51 -9.25
N PHE A 140 -12.43 10.09 -8.10
CA PHE A 140 -12.19 8.69 -7.75
C PHE A 140 -12.93 8.33 -6.46
N LEU A 141 -13.45 7.11 -6.42
CA LEU A 141 -14.20 6.59 -5.29
C LEU A 141 -13.28 6.39 -4.08
N ASN A 142 -13.46 7.20 -3.03
CA ASN A 142 -12.69 7.13 -1.79
C ASN A 142 -13.18 6.01 -0.86
N LEU A 143 -13.00 4.77 -1.33
CA LEU A 143 -13.03 3.56 -0.53
C LEU A 143 -11.63 2.94 -0.57
N SER A 144 -11.04 2.71 0.59
CA SER A 144 -9.65 2.28 0.74
C SER A 144 -9.50 0.78 0.99
N PHE A 145 -10.53 0.11 1.52
CA PHE A 145 -10.45 -1.28 1.99
C PHE A 145 -11.13 -2.32 1.10
N MET A 146 -12.29 -2.05 0.53
CA MET A 146 -12.90 -2.94 -0.46
C MET A 146 -13.74 -2.17 -1.49
N THR A 147 -14.03 -2.78 -2.64
CA THR A 147 -14.88 -2.13 -3.65
C THR A 147 -16.30 -1.95 -3.13
N ALA A 148 -17.10 -1.07 -3.76
CA ALA A 148 -18.51 -0.91 -3.40
C ALA A 148 -19.30 -2.23 -3.53
N GLU A 149 -19.01 -3.04 -4.55
CA GLU A 149 -19.61 -4.38 -4.71
C GLU A 149 -19.21 -5.37 -3.60
N GLU A 150 -17.96 -5.29 -3.12
CA GLU A 150 -17.51 -6.10 -1.98
C GLU A 150 -18.20 -5.62 -0.69
N MET A 151 -18.36 -4.31 -0.52
CA MET A 151 -19.01 -3.68 0.63
C MET A 151 -20.52 -3.99 0.69
N GLU A 152 -21.19 -4.00 -0.46
CA GLU A 152 -22.60 -4.38 -0.59
C GLU A 152 -22.86 -5.80 -0.08
N LYS A 153 -21.93 -6.73 -0.34
CA LYS A 153 -22.04 -8.13 0.07
C LYS A 153 -21.65 -8.35 1.53
N ALA A 154 -20.79 -7.50 2.08
CA ALA A 154 -20.23 -7.64 3.42
C ALA A 154 -21.23 -7.31 4.53
N ARG A 155 -21.90 -6.14 4.45
CA ARG A 155 -22.91 -5.62 5.41
C ARG A 155 -22.63 -5.98 6.88
N PRO A 156 -21.48 -5.57 7.46
CA PRO A 156 -21.15 -5.92 8.83
C PRO A 156 -22.09 -5.21 9.82
N LYS A 157 -22.59 -5.93 10.83
CA LYS A 157 -23.46 -5.35 11.89
C LYS A 157 -22.85 -5.46 13.28
N THR A 158 -21.92 -6.40 13.46
CA THR A 158 -21.26 -6.70 14.73
C THR A 158 -19.75 -6.60 14.60
N LEU A 159 -19.05 -6.64 15.76
CA LEU A 159 -17.58 -6.73 15.76
C LEU A 159 -17.12 -8.05 15.14
N GLU A 160 -17.86 -9.13 15.38
CA GLU A 160 -17.62 -10.44 14.79
C GLU A 160 -17.73 -10.40 13.27
N ASP A 161 -18.74 -9.69 12.73
CA ASP A 161 -18.86 -9.48 11.29
C ASP A 161 -17.70 -8.65 10.75
N PHE A 162 -17.34 -7.57 11.44
CA PHE A 162 -16.21 -6.71 11.05
C PHE A 162 -14.91 -7.52 10.91
N LEU A 163 -14.59 -8.34 11.91
CA LEU A 163 -13.41 -9.20 11.85
C LEU A 163 -13.54 -10.24 10.73
N SER A 164 -14.67 -10.95 10.66
CA SER A 164 -14.91 -12.00 9.65
C SER A 164 -14.82 -11.49 8.22
N VAL A 165 -15.41 -10.33 7.93
CA VAL A 165 -15.32 -9.69 6.61
C VAL A 165 -13.89 -9.26 6.33
N GLY A 166 -13.26 -8.60 7.30
CA GLY A 166 -11.88 -8.14 7.17
C GLY A 166 -10.97 -9.29 6.73
N GLU A 167 -11.03 -10.39 7.47
CA GLU A 167 -10.24 -11.59 7.23
C GLU A 167 -10.49 -12.20 5.84
N LYS A 168 -11.74 -12.25 5.38
CA LYS A 168 -12.09 -12.74 4.04
C LYS A 168 -11.51 -11.88 2.93
N ILE A 169 -11.54 -10.55 3.09
CA ILE A 169 -10.94 -9.62 2.11
C ILE A 169 -9.42 -9.80 2.10
N TYR A 170 -8.78 -9.94 3.27
CA TYR A 170 -7.36 -10.22 3.36
C TYR A 170 -6.99 -11.50 2.60
N GLU A 171 -7.70 -12.61 2.85
CA GLU A 171 -7.49 -13.88 2.16
C GLU A 171 -7.72 -13.78 0.66
N ARG A 172 -8.71 -12.98 0.23
CA ARG A 172 -8.95 -12.70 -1.19
C ARG A 172 -7.77 -11.99 -1.83
N ARG A 173 -7.21 -10.95 -1.19
CA ARG A 173 -6.02 -10.25 -1.69
C ARG A 173 -4.77 -11.12 -1.65
N GLN A 174 -4.64 -11.98 -0.65
CA GLN A 174 -3.57 -12.98 -0.57
C GLN A 174 -3.65 -13.95 -1.75
N LYS A 175 -4.84 -14.42 -2.13
CA LYS A 175 -5.05 -15.26 -3.32
C LYS A 175 -4.76 -14.50 -4.61
N GLN A 176 -5.27 -13.26 -4.74
CA GLN A 176 -5.06 -12.41 -5.92
C GLN A 176 -3.56 -12.20 -6.21
N THR A 177 -2.76 -12.04 -5.17
CA THR A 177 -1.31 -11.83 -5.27
C THR A 177 -0.48 -13.11 -5.20
N ARG A 178 -1.12 -14.29 -5.26
CA ARG A 178 -0.45 -15.61 -5.15
C ARG A 178 0.44 -15.72 -3.91
N GLY A 179 0.00 -15.13 -2.80
CA GLY A 179 0.65 -15.19 -1.50
C GLY A 179 1.75 -14.14 -1.28
N GLU A 180 1.81 -13.10 -2.11
CA GLU A 180 2.85 -12.07 -2.05
C GLU A 180 2.37 -10.75 -1.45
N LEU A 181 1.45 -10.77 -0.48
CA LEU A 181 1.17 -9.58 0.32
C LEU A 181 2.28 -9.31 1.33
N THR A 182 2.59 -8.03 1.47
CA THR A 182 3.29 -7.43 2.60
C THR A 182 2.30 -6.54 3.34
N SER A 183 2.10 -6.83 4.62
CA SER A 183 1.27 -5.99 5.49
C SER A 183 2.03 -4.74 5.91
N CYS A 184 1.34 -3.60 5.83
CA CYS A 184 1.81 -2.32 6.33
C CYS A 184 0.78 -1.67 7.26
N ASP A 185 0.82 -1.99 8.55
CA ASP A 185 -0.11 -1.50 9.59
C ASP A 185 0.44 -0.30 10.37
N SER A 186 -0.44 0.60 10.86
CA SER A 186 -0.08 1.74 11.73
C SER A 186 -0.91 1.81 13.02
N TYR A 187 -2.23 1.98 12.92
CA TYR A 187 -3.10 2.23 14.07
C TYR A 187 -3.66 0.93 14.67
N PHE A 188 -4.13 0.02 13.81
CA PHE A 188 -4.52 -1.33 14.19
C PHE A 188 -3.42 -2.32 13.78
N LEU A 189 -2.69 -2.83 14.77
CA LEU A 189 -1.70 -3.88 14.53
C LEU A 189 -2.38 -5.24 14.47
N THR A 190 -2.37 -5.85 13.29
CA THR A 190 -3.09 -7.10 13.02
C THR A 190 -2.16 -8.26 12.68
N PHE A 191 -0.84 -8.09 12.87
CA PHE A 191 0.20 -9.07 12.52
C PHE A 191 -0.12 -10.54 12.85
N PRO A 192 -0.66 -10.91 14.02
CA PRO A 192 -1.03 -12.31 14.28
C PRO A 192 -2.04 -12.88 13.27
N GLN A 193 -3.03 -12.08 12.88
CA GLN A 193 -4.07 -12.47 11.93
C GLN A 193 -3.55 -12.57 10.50
N GLU A 194 -2.62 -11.69 10.15
CA GLU A 194 -2.01 -11.65 8.82
C GLU A 194 -1.04 -12.81 8.62
N ILE A 195 -0.20 -13.08 9.62
CA ILE A 195 0.72 -14.22 9.63
C ILE A 195 -0.07 -15.53 9.54
N LYS A 196 -1.16 -15.67 10.30
CA LYS A 196 -2.06 -16.83 10.22
C LYS A 196 -2.61 -17.04 8.80
N ARG A 197 -2.72 -15.98 8.01
CA ARG A 197 -3.22 -15.99 6.62
C ARG A 197 -2.10 -16.08 5.57
N GLY A 198 -0.86 -16.31 6.00
CA GLY A 198 0.26 -16.61 5.13
C GLY A 198 1.08 -15.40 4.69
N THR A 199 0.94 -14.26 5.36
CA THR A 199 1.80 -13.10 5.13
C THR A 199 3.25 -13.42 5.46
N LYS A 200 4.13 -13.15 4.50
CA LYS A 200 5.56 -13.48 4.59
C LYS A 200 6.40 -12.33 5.12
N ARG A 201 5.82 -11.12 5.22
CA ARG A 201 6.50 -9.88 5.61
C ARG A 201 5.54 -8.91 6.28
N ILE A 202 6.01 -8.25 7.34
CA ILE A 202 5.27 -7.21 8.05
C ILE A 202 6.11 -5.95 8.17
N MET A 203 5.47 -4.80 8.02
CA MET A 203 6.11 -3.48 7.97
C MET A 203 5.25 -2.43 8.70
N PRO A 204 5.37 -2.30 10.04
CA PRO A 204 4.69 -1.21 10.75
C PRO A 204 5.09 0.18 10.24
N GLU A 205 4.18 1.14 10.38
CA GLU A 205 4.43 2.56 10.13
C GLU A 205 5.34 3.20 11.19
N ILE A 206 6.20 4.10 10.72
CA ILE A 206 6.84 5.13 11.53
C ILE A 206 6.27 6.47 11.06
N GLY A 207 5.30 6.98 11.82
CA GLY A 207 4.60 8.22 11.50
C GLY A 207 4.26 9.01 12.75
N GLN A 208 3.88 10.27 12.58
CA GLN A 208 3.50 11.14 13.70
C GLN A 208 2.17 10.70 14.30
N GLN A 209 1.27 10.20 13.46
CA GLN A 209 -0.05 9.76 13.91
C GLN A 209 -0.02 8.34 14.51
N THR A 210 1.10 7.62 14.39
CA THR A 210 1.27 6.27 14.92
C THR A 210 1.55 6.32 16.44
N PRO A 211 0.60 5.94 17.31
CA PRO A 211 0.81 5.96 18.74
C PRO A 211 1.84 4.90 19.16
N ASN A 212 2.68 5.20 20.15
CA ASN A 212 3.61 4.24 20.73
C ASN A 212 4.52 3.54 19.69
N THR A 213 4.98 4.24 18.65
CA THR A 213 5.76 3.70 17.52
C THR A 213 6.87 2.73 17.96
N ARG A 214 7.63 3.07 19.00
CA ARG A 214 8.70 2.21 19.52
C ARG A 214 8.19 0.83 20.00
N ILE A 215 7.04 0.81 20.66
CA ILE A 215 6.39 -0.43 21.13
C ILE A 215 5.89 -1.23 19.93
N GLN A 216 5.26 -0.56 18.96
CA GLN A 216 4.77 -1.20 17.74
C GLN A 216 5.89 -1.87 16.94
N LEU A 217 7.00 -1.15 16.72
CA LEU A 217 8.20 -1.68 16.04
C LEU A 217 8.78 -2.88 16.81
N ALA A 218 8.86 -2.81 18.14
CA ALA A 218 9.34 -3.91 18.97
C ALA A 218 8.43 -5.13 18.87
N TYR A 219 7.10 -4.92 18.90
CA TYR A 219 6.10 -5.98 18.76
C TYR A 219 6.18 -6.66 17.38
N ALA A 220 6.18 -5.89 16.31
CA ALA A 220 6.34 -6.39 14.94
C ALA A 220 7.65 -7.17 14.76
N ARG A 221 8.77 -6.64 15.26
CA ARG A 221 10.07 -7.34 15.24
C ARG A 221 10.01 -8.67 16.01
N GLY A 222 9.35 -8.69 17.16
CA GLY A 222 9.14 -9.90 17.97
C GLY A 222 8.31 -10.95 17.24
N MET A 223 7.18 -10.55 16.66
CA MET A 223 6.31 -11.41 15.85
C MET A 223 7.05 -11.99 14.65
N ALA A 224 7.77 -11.15 13.90
CA ALA A 224 8.52 -11.60 12.74
C ALA A 224 9.59 -12.64 13.12
N LYS A 225 10.31 -12.41 14.23
CA LYS A 225 11.28 -13.37 14.76
C LYS A 225 10.60 -14.68 15.18
N ALA A 226 9.47 -14.62 15.88
CA ALA A 226 8.75 -15.80 16.38
C ALA A 226 8.23 -16.70 15.25
N HIS A 227 7.85 -16.11 14.11
CA HIS A 227 7.30 -16.84 12.96
C HIS A 227 8.30 -17.04 11.81
N GLY A 228 9.56 -16.61 11.96
CA GLY A 228 10.59 -16.77 10.93
C GLY A 228 10.34 -15.96 9.65
N ILE A 229 9.59 -14.85 9.73
CA ILE A 229 9.27 -13.99 8.58
C ILE A 229 10.13 -12.72 8.56
N LYS A 230 10.18 -12.03 7.42
CA LYS A 230 10.95 -10.78 7.31
C LYS A 230 10.19 -9.60 7.93
N TYR A 231 10.95 -8.63 8.40
CA TYR A 231 10.46 -7.42 9.04
C TYR A 231 11.08 -6.19 8.38
N GLY A 232 10.26 -5.15 8.20
CA GLY A 232 10.71 -3.81 7.82
C GLY A 232 9.91 -2.75 8.56
N ALA A 233 10.01 -1.51 8.11
CA ALA A 233 9.12 -0.42 8.51
C ALA A 233 8.97 0.53 7.31
N TYR A 234 7.83 1.19 7.20
CA TYR A 234 7.66 2.30 6.25
C TYR A 234 7.53 3.62 7.01
N TYR A 235 7.96 4.71 6.40
CA TYR A 235 7.87 6.04 6.99
C TYR A 235 6.67 6.77 6.40
N GLU A 236 5.85 7.36 7.27
CA GLU A 236 4.84 8.34 6.87
C GLU A 236 5.58 9.57 6.33
N SER A 237 5.38 9.94 5.05
CA SER A 237 6.03 11.12 4.45
C SER A 237 5.14 12.37 4.47
N TRP A 238 3.90 12.26 4.96
CA TRP A 238 2.83 13.25 4.73
C TRP A 238 2.25 13.94 5.98
N GLY A 239 2.47 13.44 7.19
CA GLY A 239 1.94 14.08 8.40
C GLY A 239 2.73 15.33 8.85
N GLY A 240 2.33 15.89 10.01
CA GLY A 240 3.03 16.72 11.01
C GLY A 240 4.00 17.87 10.71
N ARG A 241 4.37 18.52 11.84
CA ARG A 241 5.25 19.69 11.86
C ARG A 241 6.32 19.55 12.96
N PRO A 242 7.60 19.72 12.61
CA PRO A 242 8.17 19.64 11.25
C PRO A 242 8.27 18.15 10.84
N PHE A 243 7.69 17.74 9.71
CA PHE A 243 7.87 16.34 9.29
C PHE A 243 9.27 16.03 8.81
N SER A 244 9.73 14.86 9.23
CA SER A 244 11.01 14.25 8.91
C SER A 244 10.82 13.20 7.83
N VAL A 245 11.06 13.56 6.57
CA VAL A 245 11.74 12.85 5.47
C VAL A 245 11.33 13.54 4.16
N CYS A 246 12.29 13.70 3.24
CA CYS A 246 12.11 14.39 1.96
C CYS A 246 10.97 13.78 1.14
N CYS A 247 9.82 14.46 1.04
CA CYS A 247 8.91 14.21 -0.08
C CYS A 247 9.56 14.78 -1.34
N TYR A 248 9.76 13.96 -2.37
CA TYR A 248 10.20 14.47 -3.66
C TYR A 248 8.99 15.12 -4.33
N GLN A 249 9.05 16.43 -4.56
CA GLN A 249 8.00 17.14 -5.29
C GLN A 249 8.55 17.60 -6.63
N LYS A 250 7.87 17.19 -7.71
CA LYS A 250 8.04 17.77 -9.04
C LYS A 250 6.75 18.50 -9.38
N ASP A 251 6.86 19.78 -9.75
CA ASP A 251 5.71 20.62 -10.13
C ASP A 251 4.59 20.68 -9.06
N GLY A 252 4.97 20.58 -7.78
CA GLY A 252 4.03 20.60 -6.65
C GLY A 252 3.28 19.29 -6.40
N ILE A 253 3.68 18.19 -7.06
CA ILE A 253 3.10 16.84 -6.95
C ILE A 253 4.14 15.89 -6.34
N ASN A 254 3.75 15.09 -5.34
CA ASN A 254 4.61 14.11 -4.68
C ASN A 254 4.64 12.73 -5.39
N GLU A 255 5.37 11.77 -4.83
CA GLU A 255 5.52 10.40 -5.37
C GLU A 255 4.20 9.60 -5.50
N TRP A 256 3.12 10.06 -4.89
CA TRP A 256 1.78 9.47 -4.96
C TRP A 256 0.86 10.14 -5.98
N GLY A 257 1.35 11.14 -6.71
CA GLY A 257 0.51 11.96 -7.57
C GLY A 257 -0.36 12.96 -6.80
N ILE A 258 0.01 13.27 -5.54
CA ILE A 258 -0.73 14.15 -4.64
C ILE A 258 -0.12 15.56 -4.62
N ARG A 259 -0.94 16.60 -4.81
CA ARG A 259 -0.55 18.00 -4.61
C ARG A 259 -0.62 18.39 -3.14
N GLN A 260 0.36 19.16 -2.69
CA GLN A 260 0.57 19.52 -1.28
C GLN A 260 -0.64 20.17 -0.56
N ALA A 261 -1.59 20.75 -1.30
CA ALA A 261 -2.79 21.39 -0.76
C ALA A 261 -4.12 20.79 -1.24
N ALA A 262 -4.14 19.87 -2.22
CA ALA A 262 -5.38 19.55 -2.96
C ALA A 262 -5.97 18.17 -2.72
N ASP A 263 -5.19 17.20 -2.20
CA ASP A 263 -5.60 15.79 -2.23
C ASP A 263 -5.74 15.12 -0.86
N PHE A 264 -5.45 15.83 0.23
CA PHE A 264 -5.79 15.34 1.56
C PHE A 264 -7.16 15.91 1.98
N PRO A 265 -8.10 15.07 2.45
CA PRO A 265 -9.48 15.48 2.76
C PRO A 265 -9.62 16.43 3.97
N PHE A 266 -8.52 16.99 4.46
CA PHE A 266 -8.50 17.93 5.57
C PHE A 266 -7.94 19.29 5.13
N GLU A 267 -8.61 19.96 4.20
CA GLU A 267 -8.70 21.42 4.33
C GLU A 267 -9.68 21.70 5.48
N MET A 268 -9.14 21.83 6.70
CA MET A 268 -9.92 22.43 7.79
C MET A 268 -10.20 23.88 7.40
N LYS A 269 -11.46 24.14 6.99
CA LYS A 269 -12.05 25.47 7.11
C LYS A 269 -12.42 25.74 8.56
#